data_AF-A0A0A2F8H2-F1
#
_entry.id   AF-A0A0A2F8H2-F1
#
_cell.length_a   1.000
_cell.length_b   1.000
_cell.length_c   1.000
_cell.angle_alpha   90.00
_cell.angle_beta   90.00
_cell.angle_gamma   90.00
#
_symmetry.space_group_name_H-M   'P 1'
#
loop_
_entity.id
_entity.type
_entity.pdbx_description
1 polymer ?
#
loop_
_entity_poly.entity_id
_entity_poly.type
_entity_poly.pdbx_seq_one_letter_code
_entity_poly.pdbx_strand_id
1 'polypeptide(L)'
;MGGSTVPLKTVFSVNGFQLGEVYPEAVQKSRFQGALMTENESEFGVNRNFIYGSEEENNYTYFRFGADELREFFIMNKVFSLDIGRVKIKVGEPLDKLKNVPKLKMEQAIDYRAKPKPQPIKGAWVLRHPDLHEDVFQITIYEENGIVTALTGYILP
;
A
#
# COMPACT_ATOMS: atom_id res chain seq x y z
N MET A 1 30.90 7.09 23.46
CA MET A 1 29.46 6.75 23.34
C MET A 1 28.91 7.49 22.13
N GLY A 2 28.97 6.87 20.95
CA GLY A 2 28.49 7.47 19.70
C GLY A 2 27.03 7.09 19.48
N GLY A 3 26.10 7.96 19.90
CA GLY A 3 24.68 7.80 19.61
C GLY A 3 24.45 8.06 18.13
N SER A 4 24.36 7.00 17.34
CA SER A 4 23.79 7.07 16.00
C SER A 4 22.27 7.07 16.12
N THR A 5 21.69 8.24 16.34
CA THR A 5 20.25 8.44 16.06
C THR A 5 20.12 8.59 14.56
N VAL A 6 20.20 7.48 13.83
CA VAL A 6 19.61 7.44 12.48
C VAL A 6 18.12 7.68 12.70
N PRO A 7 17.53 8.79 12.22
CA PRO A 7 16.10 8.83 12.08
C PRO A 7 15.81 7.81 10.98
N LEU A 8 15.44 6.59 11.37
CA LEU A 8 14.84 5.65 10.46
C LEU A 8 13.53 6.30 10.03
N LYS A 9 13.56 7.07 8.94
CA LYS A 9 12.36 7.45 8.19
C LYS A 9 11.71 6.10 7.89
N THR A 10 10.64 5.76 8.59
CA THR A 10 9.90 4.53 8.41
C THR A 10 9.37 4.56 7.00
N VAL A 11 10.03 3.83 6.11
CA VAL A 11 9.63 3.71 4.71
C VAL A 11 8.44 2.76 4.64
N PHE A 12 7.40 3.20 3.94
CA PHE A 12 6.28 2.36 3.52
C PHE A 12 6.55 1.89 2.10
N SER A 13 6.69 0.59 1.91
CA SER A 13 6.95 0.04 0.58
C SER A 13 6.24 -1.28 0.35
N VAL A 14 5.99 -1.57 -0.92
CA VAL A 14 5.41 -2.82 -1.39
C VAL A 14 6.25 -3.33 -2.55
N ASN A 15 6.68 -4.60 -2.48
CA ASN A 15 7.62 -5.17 -3.45
C ASN A 15 8.88 -4.29 -3.68
N GLY A 16 9.32 -3.59 -2.61
CA GLY A 16 10.44 -2.65 -2.63
C GLY A 16 10.19 -1.34 -3.38
N PHE A 17 8.95 -1.04 -3.77
CA PHE A 17 8.52 0.25 -4.30
C PHE A 17 7.84 1.07 -3.22
N GLN A 18 8.20 2.33 -3.11
CA GLN A 18 7.55 3.29 -2.22
C GLN A 18 6.46 4.01 -2.99
N LEU A 19 5.33 4.23 -2.32
CA LEU A 19 4.23 5.02 -2.88
C LEU A 19 4.70 6.48 -3.05
N GLY A 20 4.42 7.09 -4.20
CA GLY A 20 4.87 8.45 -4.54
C GLY A 20 6.28 8.55 -5.10
N GLU A 21 7.01 7.44 -5.24
CA GLU A 21 8.35 7.44 -5.83
C GLU A 21 8.31 7.01 -7.31
N VAL A 22 9.24 7.54 -8.09
CA VAL A 22 9.37 7.30 -9.53
C VAL A 22 10.36 6.17 -9.80
N TYR A 23 9.96 5.24 -10.66
CA TYR A 23 10.75 4.06 -11.02
C TYR A 23 10.79 3.88 -12.52
N PRO A 24 11.96 3.72 -13.16
CA PRO A 24 12.03 3.47 -14.59
C PRO A 24 11.27 2.21 -15.00
N GLU A 25 10.67 2.22 -16.19
CA GLU A 25 9.92 1.09 -16.76
C GLU A 25 10.65 -0.25 -16.62
N ALA A 26 11.95 -0.29 -16.95
CA ALA A 26 12.73 -1.53 -16.88
C ALA A 26 12.77 -2.12 -15.46
N VAL A 27 12.80 -1.27 -14.43
CA VAL A 27 12.77 -1.68 -13.02
C VAL A 27 11.37 -2.20 -12.66
N GLN A 28 10.31 -1.51 -13.10
CA GLN A 28 8.93 -1.95 -12.91
C GLN A 28 8.72 -3.36 -13.50
N LYS A 29 9.02 -3.53 -14.80
CA LYS A 29 8.88 -4.79 -15.53
C LYS A 29 9.73 -5.92 -14.94
N SER A 30 10.95 -5.62 -14.48
CA SER A 30 11.81 -6.62 -13.84
C SER A 30 11.29 -7.11 -12.49
N ARG A 31 10.65 -6.24 -11.69
CA ARG A 31 10.15 -6.63 -10.35
C ARG A 31 8.75 -7.21 -10.37
N PHE A 32 7.97 -6.92 -11.42
CA PHE A 32 6.64 -7.46 -11.62
C PHE A 32 6.59 -8.49 -12.77
N GLN A 33 7.61 -9.34 -12.84
CA GLN A 33 7.64 -10.45 -13.80
C GLN A 33 6.45 -11.39 -13.56
N GLY A 34 5.80 -11.79 -14.65
CA GLY A 34 4.63 -12.67 -14.62
C GLY A 34 3.30 -11.96 -14.30
N ALA A 35 3.30 -10.65 -14.08
CA ALA A 35 2.07 -9.87 -14.01
C ALA A 35 1.42 -9.74 -15.39
N LEU A 36 0.09 -9.71 -15.42
CA LEU A 36 -0.62 -9.10 -16.55
C LEU A 36 -0.35 -7.60 -16.52
N MET A 37 0.14 -7.06 -17.64
CA MET A 37 0.46 -5.64 -17.76
C MET A 37 -0.48 -4.97 -18.77
N THR A 38 -1.06 -3.84 -18.38
CA THR A 38 -1.76 -2.93 -19.32
C THR A 38 -1.13 -1.54 -19.28
N GLU A 39 -1.10 -0.88 -20.43
CA GLU A 39 -0.54 0.46 -20.59
C GLU A 39 -1.58 1.39 -21.19
N ASN A 40 -1.58 2.66 -20.76
CA ASN A 40 -2.44 3.70 -21.31
C ASN A 40 -1.67 5.03 -21.36
N GLU A 41 -1.60 5.64 -22.53
CA GLU A 41 -0.97 6.94 -22.73
C GLU A 41 -1.87 8.08 -22.24
N SER A 42 -1.28 9.01 -21.50
CA SER A 42 -1.91 10.25 -21.08
C SER A 42 -1.02 11.45 -21.41
N GLU A 43 -1.58 12.66 -21.31
CA GLU A 43 -0.81 13.91 -21.50
C GLU A 43 0.37 14.06 -20.52
N PHE A 44 0.32 13.35 -19.39
CA PHE A 44 1.35 13.36 -18.35
C PHE A 44 2.36 12.21 -18.47
N GLY A 45 2.20 11.31 -19.45
CA GLY A 45 3.05 10.15 -19.66
C GLY A 45 2.28 8.82 -19.70
N VAL A 46 3.03 7.72 -19.67
CA VAL A 46 2.47 6.36 -19.74
C VAL A 46 2.04 5.91 -18.35
N ASN A 47 0.78 5.50 -18.22
CA ASN A 47 0.29 4.78 -17.07
C ASN A 47 0.47 3.28 -17.29
N ARG A 48 1.01 2.57 -16.29
CA ARG A 48 1.18 1.11 -16.32
C ARG A 48 0.51 0.46 -15.14
N ASN A 49 -0.24 -0.58 -15.44
CA ASN A 49 -0.98 -1.37 -14.48
C ASN A 49 -0.36 -2.77 -14.46
N PHE A 50 0.02 -3.25 -13.28
CA PHE A 50 0.49 -4.62 -13.08
C PHE A 50 -0.52 -5.37 -12.23
N ILE A 51 -1.03 -6.48 -12.76
CA ILE A 51 -2.06 -7.30 -12.13
C ILE A 51 -1.52 -8.71 -11.90
N TYR A 52 -1.71 -9.22 -10.68
CA TYR A 52 -1.46 -10.60 -10.31
C TYR A 52 -2.74 -11.29 -9.87
N GLY A 53 -2.90 -12.53 -10.33
CA GLY A 53 -4.02 -13.39 -9.99
C GLY A 53 -5.35 -12.87 -10.53
N SER A 54 -6.43 -13.31 -9.90
CA SER A 54 -7.81 -13.05 -10.35
C SER A 54 -8.67 -12.63 -9.16
N GLU A 55 -9.58 -11.68 -9.39
CA GLU A 55 -10.60 -11.30 -8.41
C GLU A 55 -11.53 -12.47 -8.10
N GLU A 56 -11.82 -13.33 -9.10
CA GLU A 56 -12.67 -14.51 -8.94
C GLU A 56 -12.10 -15.52 -7.92
N GLU A 57 -10.79 -15.55 -7.76
CA GLU A 57 -10.09 -16.44 -6.84
C GLU A 57 -9.83 -15.80 -5.45
N ASN A 58 -10.34 -14.58 -5.20
CA ASN A 58 -9.98 -13.76 -4.04
C ASN A 58 -8.45 -13.64 -3.83
N ASN A 59 -7.70 -13.65 -4.93
CA ASN A 59 -6.25 -13.69 -4.94
C ASN A 59 -5.71 -12.65 -5.93
N TYR A 60 -6.26 -11.45 -5.86
CA TYR A 60 -5.98 -10.36 -6.77
C TYR A 60 -5.01 -9.36 -6.15
N THR A 61 -4.09 -8.85 -6.95
CA THR A 61 -3.24 -7.72 -6.56
C THR A 61 -2.99 -6.84 -7.76
N TYR A 62 -3.01 -5.53 -7.53
CA TYR A 62 -2.87 -4.50 -8.54
C TYR A 62 -1.86 -3.45 -8.09
N PHE A 63 -1.06 -2.97 -9.04
CA PHE A 63 -0.18 -1.81 -8.88
C PHE A 63 -0.38 -0.86 -10.04
N ARG A 64 -0.52 0.44 -9.73
CA ARG A 64 -0.62 1.52 -10.72
C ARG A 64 0.61 2.40 -10.68
N PHE A 65 1.31 2.45 -11.80
CA PHE A 65 2.31 3.46 -12.08
C PHE A 65 1.70 4.52 -12.98
N GLY A 66 1.76 5.79 -12.60
CA GLY A 66 1.38 6.91 -13.47
C GLY A 66 2.58 7.76 -13.77
N ALA A 67 2.97 7.88 -15.04
CA ALA A 67 4.20 8.56 -15.43
C ALA A 67 5.42 8.07 -14.62
N ASP A 68 5.55 6.74 -14.51
CA ASP A 68 6.58 6.03 -13.74
C ASP A 68 6.53 6.16 -12.21
N GLU A 69 5.62 6.97 -11.66
CA GLU A 69 5.39 7.09 -10.21
C GLU A 69 4.45 5.98 -9.71
N LEU A 70 4.80 5.26 -8.63
CA LEU A 70 3.84 4.36 -7.98
C LEU A 70 2.74 5.19 -7.32
N ARG A 71 1.53 5.17 -7.89
CA ARG A 71 0.40 5.99 -7.42
C ARG A 71 -0.62 5.23 -6.60
N GLU A 72 -0.74 3.93 -6.82
CA GLU A 72 -1.74 3.10 -6.15
C GLU A 72 -1.29 1.64 -6.09
N PHE A 73 -1.64 0.96 -5.00
CA PHE A 73 -1.58 -0.49 -4.90
C PHE A 73 -2.78 -1.05 -4.14
N PHE A 74 -3.13 -2.29 -4.46
CA PHE A 74 -4.11 -3.10 -3.76
C PHE A 74 -3.64 -4.55 -3.71
N ILE A 75 -3.61 -5.16 -2.53
CA ILE A 75 -3.08 -6.50 -2.28
C ILE A 75 -4.13 -7.33 -1.54
N MET A 76 -4.62 -8.40 -2.16
CA MET A 76 -5.35 -9.49 -1.48
C MET A 76 -4.60 -10.82 -1.52
N ASN A 77 -3.51 -10.92 -2.27
CA ASN A 77 -2.71 -12.15 -2.29
C ASN A 77 -1.71 -12.21 -1.13
N LYS A 78 -1.20 -13.42 -0.85
CA LYS A 78 -0.22 -13.67 0.23
C LYS A 78 1.24 -13.45 -0.18
N VAL A 79 1.48 -13.12 -1.46
CA VAL A 79 2.84 -13.00 -2.02
C VAL A 79 3.48 -11.71 -1.54
N PHE A 80 2.76 -10.61 -1.69
CA PHE A 80 3.28 -9.28 -1.38
C PHE A 80 3.10 -8.92 0.08
N SER A 81 4.08 -8.18 0.63
CA SER A 81 4.00 -7.55 1.94
C SER A 81 3.99 -6.04 1.80
N LEU A 82 3.25 -5.40 2.70
CA LEU A 82 3.50 -4.02 3.05
C LEU A 82 4.62 -4.00 4.10
N ASP A 83 5.72 -3.38 3.73
CA ASP A 83 6.88 -3.16 4.59
C ASP A 83 6.73 -1.78 5.25
N ILE A 84 6.78 -1.75 6.58
CA ILE A 84 6.65 -0.56 7.42
C ILE A 84 7.90 -0.52 8.32
N GLY A 85 8.96 0.11 7.81
CA GLY A 85 10.27 0.12 8.47
C GLY A 85 10.83 -1.31 8.60
N ARG A 86 10.85 -1.85 9.83
CA ARG A 86 11.34 -3.22 10.11
C ARG A 86 10.23 -4.28 10.15
N VAL A 87 8.97 -3.85 10.19
CA VAL A 87 7.82 -4.76 10.23
C VAL A 87 7.35 -5.01 8.81
N LYS A 88 7.06 -6.27 8.49
CA LYS A 88 6.41 -6.66 7.25
C LYS A 88 5.08 -7.28 7.60
N ILE A 89 4.00 -6.85 6.95
CA ILE A 89 2.67 -7.43 7.11
C ILE A 89 2.13 -7.92 5.77
N LYS A 90 1.49 -9.08 5.80
CA LYS A 90 0.89 -9.74 4.64
C LYS A 90 -0.56 -10.08 4.90
N VAL A 91 -1.30 -10.33 3.82
CA VAL A 91 -2.61 -10.96 3.89
C VAL A 91 -2.49 -12.33 4.57
N GLY A 92 -3.43 -12.64 5.46
CA GLY A 92 -3.46 -13.83 6.30
C GLY A 92 -2.65 -13.72 7.59
N GLU A 93 -1.97 -12.61 7.83
CA GLU A 93 -1.21 -12.40 9.07
C GLU A 93 -2.03 -11.66 10.14
N PRO A 94 -1.72 -11.85 11.44
CA PRO A 94 -2.37 -11.10 12.50
C PRO A 94 -2.10 -9.60 12.41
N LEU A 95 -3.15 -8.78 12.51
CA LEU A 95 -3.07 -7.32 12.57
C LEU A 95 -2.16 -6.84 13.72
N ASP A 96 -2.12 -7.62 14.81
CA ASP A 96 -1.32 -7.36 16.00
C ASP A 96 0.18 -7.20 15.75
N LYS A 97 0.71 -7.70 14.61
CA LYS A 97 2.10 -7.46 14.21
C LYS A 97 2.44 -5.96 14.15
N LEU A 98 1.46 -5.12 13.81
CA LEU A 98 1.64 -3.67 13.67
C LEU A 98 1.84 -2.95 15.00
N LYS A 99 1.48 -3.57 16.12
CA LYS A 99 1.77 -3.03 17.47
C LYS A 99 3.28 -2.86 17.71
N ASN A 100 4.10 -3.57 16.95
CA ASN A 100 5.56 -3.48 17.01
C ASN A 100 6.14 -2.33 16.17
N VAL A 101 5.33 -1.58 15.43
CA VAL A 101 5.78 -0.40 14.69
C VAL A 101 5.75 0.80 15.64
N PRO A 102 6.91 1.39 16.01
CA PRO A 102 6.94 2.54 16.90
C PRO A 102 6.16 3.71 16.32
N LYS A 103 5.42 4.45 17.15
CA LYS A 103 4.63 5.64 16.77
C LYS A 103 3.50 5.40 15.75
N LEU A 104 3.29 4.16 15.30
CA LEU A 104 2.15 3.84 14.45
C LEU A 104 0.86 3.95 15.26
N LYS A 105 -0.11 4.65 14.69
CA LYS A 105 -1.49 4.68 15.14
C LYS A 105 -2.38 4.08 14.04
N MET A 106 -3.48 3.48 14.45
CA MET A 106 -4.49 2.96 13.54
C MET A 106 -5.82 3.65 13.86
N GLU A 107 -6.48 4.17 12.83
CA GLU A 107 -7.80 4.81 12.93
C GLU A 107 -8.77 4.02 12.07
N GLN A 108 -10.02 3.84 12.51
CA GLN A 108 -11.01 3.20 11.65
C GLN A 108 -11.22 4.03 10.38
N ALA A 109 -11.15 3.36 9.23
CA ALA A 109 -11.34 4.02 7.94
C ALA A 109 -12.78 4.55 7.83
N ILE A 110 -12.95 5.74 7.27
CA ILE A 110 -14.25 6.32 6.96
C ILE A 110 -14.40 6.31 5.43
N ASP A 111 -15.54 5.84 4.91
CA ASP A 111 -15.75 5.78 3.45
C ASP A 111 -16.09 7.15 2.86
N TYR A 112 -15.13 8.07 2.76
CA TYR A 112 -15.37 9.45 2.30
C TYR A 112 -16.06 9.58 0.93
N ARG A 113 -16.20 8.50 0.16
CA ARG A 113 -16.93 8.45 -1.10
C ARG A 113 -18.45 8.31 -0.92
N ALA A 114 -18.92 7.83 0.24
CA ALA A 114 -20.35 7.66 0.51
C ALA A 114 -21.05 9.00 0.83
N LYS A 115 -22.27 9.17 0.32
CA LYS A 115 -23.20 10.22 0.73
C LYS A 115 -24.53 9.61 1.20
N PRO A 116 -25.11 10.08 2.33
CA PRO A 116 -24.62 11.12 3.23
C PRO A 116 -23.31 10.72 3.95
N LYS A 117 -22.65 11.67 4.64
CA LYS A 117 -21.29 11.46 5.19
C LYS A 117 -21.20 10.15 5.99
N PRO A 118 -20.08 9.43 5.86
CA PRO A 118 -20.03 7.99 6.05
C PRO A 118 -19.80 7.64 7.51
N GLN A 119 -20.28 6.45 7.89
CA GLN A 119 -19.88 5.80 9.13
C GLN A 119 -18.52 5.11 8.95
N PRO A 120 -17.82 4.79 10.05
CA PRO A 120 -16.62 3.96 9.98
C PRO A 120 -16.89 2.66 9.23
N ILE A 121 -15.99 2.30 8.31
CA ILE A 121 -15.98 1.03 7.59
C ILE A 121 -15.50 -0.03 8.59
N LYS A 122 -16.35 -1.02 8.86
CA LYS A 122 -15.99 -2.14 9.73
C LYS A 122 -14.82 -2.92 9.12
N GLY A 123 -13.84 -3.24 9.96
CA GLY A 123 -12.69 -4.06 9.54
C GLY A 123 -11.74 -3.33 8.58
N ALA A 124 -11.74 -2.00 8.54
CA ALA A 124 -10.76 -1.23 7.76
C ALA A 124 -10.09 -0.18 8.64
N TRP A 125 -8.78 -0.08 8.54
CA TRP A 125 -7.94 0.73 9.41
C TRP A 125 -6.96 1.57 8.59
N VAL A 126 -7.01 2.89 8.73
CA VAL A 126 -6.03 3.80 8.14
C VAL A 126 -4.80 3.84 9.04
N LEU A 127 -3.63 3.68 8.43
CA LEU A 127 -2.35 3.83 9.10
C LEU A 127 -2.02 5.31 9.27
N ARG A 128 -1.58 5.66 10.47
CA ARG A 128 -1.15 7.01 10.86
C ARG A 128 0.24 6.92 11.45
N HIS A 129 1.24 7.48 10.78
CA HIS A 129 2.63 7.42 11.23
C HIS A 129 3.29 8.77 10.92
N PRO A 130 4.16 9.32 11.79
CA PRO A 130 4.79 10.63 11.57
C PRO A 130 5.58 10.77 10.26
N ASP A 131 6.02 9.64 9.70
CA ASP A 131 6.75 9.60 8.43
C ASP A 131 5.83 9.35 7.21
N LEU A 132 4.55 9.10 7.43
CA LEU A 132 3.54 9.10 6.37
C LEU A 132 3.13 10.55 6.13
N HIS A 133 3.31 11.03 4.90
CA HIS A 133 2.78 12.33 4.47
C HIS A 133 1.26 12.20 4.32
N GLU A 134 0.51 12.28 5.43
CA GLU A 134 -0.92 12.00 5.48
C GLU A 134 -1.77 12.97 4.64
N ASP A 135 -1.20 14.13 4.30
CA ASP A 135 -1.73 15.09 3.34
C ASP A 135 -1.55 14.66 1.88
N VAL A 136 -0.68 13.67 1.62
CA VAL A 136 -0.32 13.18 0.29
C VAL A 136 -0.72 11.72 0.09
N PHE A 137 -0.66 10.87 1.10
CA PHE A 137 -0.87 9.43 0.99
C PHE A 137 -1.91 8.92 1.98
N GLN A 138 -2.66 7.91 1.55
CA GLN A 138 -3.48 7.11 2.45
C GLN A 138 -3.13 5.64 2.31
N ILE A 139 -2.87 4.96 3.44
CA ILE A 139 -2.66 3.51 3.50
C ILE A 139 -3.73 2.91 4.41
N THR A 140 -4.48 1.94 3.90
CA THR A 140 -5.56 1.25 4.61
C THR A 140 -5.29 -0.25 4.69
N ILE A 141 -5.52 -0.83 5.87
CA ILE A 141 -5.46 -2.26 6.14
C ILE A 141 -6.86 -2.77 6.41
N TYR A 142 -7.27 -3.79 5.67
CA TYR A 142 -8.52 -4.50 5.91
C TYR A 142 -8.25 -5.73 6.76
N GLU A 143 -9.15 -6.00 7.69
CA GLU A 143 -9.08 -7.13 8.61
C GLU A 143 -10.44 -7.78 8.83
N GLU A 144 -10.39 -9.07 9.13
CA GLU A 144 -11.51 -9.83 9.65
C GLU A 144 -11.03 -10.72 10.79
N ASN A 145 -11.68 -10.61 11.95
CA ASN A 145 -11.34 -11.36 13.17
C ASN A 145 -9.85 -11.21 13.58
N GLY A 146 -9.27 -10.03 13.37
CA GLY A 146 -7.87 -9.73 13.69
C GLY A 146 -6.85 -10.26 12.68
N ILE A 147 -7.31 -10.82 11.56
CA ILE A 147 -6.46 -11.28 10.45
C ILE A 147 -6.57 -10.30 9.29
N VAL A 148 -5.42 -9.89 8.74
CA VAL A 148 -5.38 -9.02 7.57
C VAL A 148 -5.95 -9.73 6.35
N THR A 149 -6.91 -9.11 5.68
CA THR A 149 -7.58 -9.64 4.49
C THR A 149 -7.18 -8.91 3.22
N ALA A 150 -6.86 -7.61 3.31
CA ALA A 150 -6.36 -6.83 2.20
C ALA A 150 -5.53 -5.63 2.65
N LEU A 151 -4.72 -5.09 1.75
CA LEU A 151 -3.91 -3.89 1.96
C LEU A 151 -4.09 -2.96 0.76
N THR A 152 -4.21 -1.67 0.99
CA THR A 152 -4.24 -0.67 -0.08
C THR A 152 -3.45 0.57 0.30
N GLY A 153 -2.88 1.23 -0.71
CA GLY A 153 -2.29 2.54 -0.55
C GLY A 153 -2.44 3.34 -1.83
N TYR A 154 -2.74 4.63 -1.72
CA TYR A 154 -2.88 5.52 -2.86
C TYR A 154 -2.47 6.96 -2.53
N ILE A 155 -2.08 7.71 -3.55
CA ILE A 155 -1.83 9.15 -3.47
C ILE A 155 -3.17 9.89 -3.49
N LEU A 156 -3.37 10.77 -2.52
CA LEU A 156 -4.54 11.65 -2.44
C LEU A 156 -4.56 12.64 -3.62
N PRO A 157 -5.73 12.94 -4.19
CA PRO A 157 -5.87 13.86 -5.31
C PRO A 157 -5.59 15.32 -4.96
#